data_AF-A0A952GM09-F1
#
_entry.id   AF-A0A952GM09-F1
#
_cell.length_a   1.000
_cell.length_b   1.000
_cell.length_c   1.000
_cell.angle_alpha   90.00
_cell.angle_beta   90.00
_cell.angle_gamma   90.00
#
_symmetry.space_group_name_H-M   'P 1'
#
loop_
_entity.id
_entity.type
_entity.pdbx_description
1 polymer ?
#
loop_
_entity_poly.entity_id
_entity_poly.type
_entity_poly.pdbx_seq_one_letter_code
_entity_poly.pdbx_strand_id
1 'polypeptide(L)'
;MRAIRRFTVRPVLPTQLQPLLELATNLRWSWHPETQDLFAAMDAEQWEASGRDPVKLLGLVSTERLEELAKDKKFLRMLDLARADLEEYLTGDRWFQKRVAAGDTFPRSVAYFSPEYGITSVLPQYSGGLGILAGDHLKTASDLGVPLVGVGLLYRHGYFRQALSREGWQQESYPVLDPDGLPITPLREADGSRTQVSLDIPGDHPLLAQIWVAQVGRVPLLLLDSDVEANPEALRDVTDRLYGGTVEHRLLQELLLGVGGIRALRTYSRITGADLPEVFHTNEGHAGFLGLERIRELCVADDGPHLDFATALEVTRAGTLFTTHTPVPAGIDRFPRDLIAQYFGAQSPVAGVPVDDILALGTEDYEGGDADVFNMAVMGFRLAQRANGVSQLHGHVSRHMFNGLWPAFDEAEVPITSITNGVHAPTWVAREVFELAEKHGADAGAFGTD
;
A
#
# COMPACT_ATOMS: atom_id res chain seq x y z
N MET A 1 -5.91 -31.29 8.64
CA MET A 1 -7.26 -31.08 8.05
C MET A 1 -7.30 -29.65 7.53
N ARG A 2 -7.16 -29.42 6.21
CA ARG A 2 -7.44 -28.10 5.61
C ARG A 2 -8.96 -27.91 5.69
N ALA A 3 -9.44 -26.89 6.39
CA ALA A 3 -10.86 -26.59 6.43
C ALA A 3 -11.34 -26.31 5.00
N ILE A 4 -12.26 -27.13 4.49
CA ILE A 4 -12.69 -27.10 3.08
C ILE A 4 -13.48 -25.82 2.76
N ARG A 5 -14.06 -25.16 3.78
CA ARG A 5 -14.66 -23.82 3.73
C ARG A 5 -14.57 -23.17 5.10
N ARG A 6 -14.08 -21.93 5.20
CA ARG A 6 -14.28 -21.06 6.37
C ARG A 6 -15.55 -20.25 6.11
N PHE A 7 -16.45 -20.22 7.09
CA PHE A 7 -17.63 -19.38 7.05
C PHE A 7 -17.41 -18.24 8.04
N THR A 8 -17.25 -17.03 7.54
CA THR A 8 -17.21 -15.83 8.37
C THR A 8 -18.65 -15.39 8.62
N VAL A 9 -19.17 -15.70 9.82
CA VAL A 9 -20.50 -15.24 10.25
C VAL A 9 -20.36 -13.79 10.69
N ARG A 10 -20.90 -12.87 9.90
CA ARG A 10 -21.01 -11.47 10.34
C ARG A 10 -22.13 -11.38 11.39
N PRO A 11 -21.86 -10.86 12.59
CA PRO A 11 -22.88 -10.68 13.60
C PRO A 11 -23.95 -9.71 13.07
N VAL A 12 -25.22 -10.08 13.21
CA VAL A 12 -26.32 -9.15 12.92
C VAL A 12 -26.42 -8.21 14.11
N LEU A 13 -25.82 -7.03 13.97
CA LEU A 13 -25.87 -6.02 15.03
C LEU A 13 -27.29 -5.43 15.14
N PRO A 14 -27.78 -5.17 16.37
CA PRO A 14 -28.95 -4.32 16.58
C PRO A 14 -28.80 -2.99 15.84
N THR A 15 -29.91 -2.42 15.35
CA THR A 15 -29.90 -1.19 14.53
C THR A 15 -29.11 -0.05 15.18
N GLN A 16 -29.21 0.09 16.50
CA GLN A 16 -28.51 1.12 17.28
C GLN A 16 -26.98 0.94 17.27
N LEU A 17 -26.49 -0.27 17.04
CA LEU A 17 -25.08 -0.64 17.09
C LEU A 17 -24.45 -0.76 15.69
N GLN A 18 -25.22 -0.59 14.62
CA GLN A 18 -24.73 -0.64 13.23
C GLN A 18 -23.50 0.26 12.96
N PRO A 19 -23.38 1.47 13.55
CA PRO A 19 -22.18 2.30 13.38
C PRO A 19 -20.86 1.65 13.82
N LEU A 20 -20.88 0.61 14.67
CA LEU A 20 -19.68 -0.12 15.05
C LEU A 20 -18.99 -0.78 13.85
N LEU A 21 -19.74 -1.17 12.81
CA LEU A 21 -19.16 -1.76 11.59
C LEU A 21 -18.30 -0.76 10.82
N GLU A 22 -18.73 0.50 10.76
CA GLU A 22 -17.99 1.58 10.13
C GLU A 22 -16.71 1.88 10.92
N LEU A 23 -16.82 2.04 12.24
CA LEU A 23 -15.69 2.27 13.13
C LEU A 23 -14.69 1.10 13.14
N ALA A 24 -15.16 -0.14 13.01
CA ALA A 24 -14.32 -1.33 12.98
C ALA A 24 -13.57 -1.51 11.66
N THR A 25 -14.17 -1.07 10.54
CA THR A 25 -13.60 -1.24 9.20
C THR A 25 -12.70 -0.07 8.77
N ASN A 26 -12.87 1.13 9.34
CA ASN A 26 -11.92 2.22 9.13
C ASN A 26 -10.72 2.10 10.08
N LEU A 27 -9.52 1.86 9.55
CA LEU A 27 -8.30 1.57 10.29
C LEU A 27 -7.83 2.72 11.20
N ARG A 28 -8.43 3.92 11.14
CA ARG A 28 -8.16 5.02 12.09
C ARG A 28 -8.26 4.61 13.54
N TRP A 29 -9.13 3.65 13.88
CA TRP A 29 -9.21 3.11 15.24
C TRP A 29 -7.84 2.65 15.78
N SER A 30 -6.91 2.23 14.92
CA SER A 30 -5.60 1.73 15.34
C SER A 30 -4.65 2.80 15.90
N TRP A 31 -4.90 4.08 15.64
CA TRP A 31 -4.17 5.20 16.25
C TRP A 31 -5.09 6.25 16.90
N HIS A 32 -6.35 5.88 17.17
CA HIS A 32 -7.34 6.75 17.81
C HIS A 32 -7.82 6.16 19.15
N PRO A 33 -7.26 6.60 20.29
CA PRO A 33 -7.52 6.02 21.60
C PRO A 33 -9.00 5.96 21.99
N GLU A 34 -9.79 6.99 21.69
CA GLU A 34 -11.21 7.08 22.05
C GLU A 34 -12.04 6.00 21.35
N THR A 35 -11.68 5.65 20.10
CA THR A 35 -12.32 4.54 19.39
C THR A 35 -11.90 3.19 19.98
N GLN A 36 -10.65 3.06 20.45
CA GLN A 36 -10.21 1.84 21.16
C GLN A 36 -10.93 1.68 22.49
N ASP A 37 -11.10 2.77 23.25
CA ASP A 37 -11.84 2.80 24.52
C ASP A 37 -13.31 2.38 24.32
N LEU A 38 -13.94 2.80 23.21
CA LEU A 38 -15.28 2.35 22.84
C LEU A 38 -15.35 0.83 22.66
N PHE A 39 -14.43 0.23 21.90
CA PHE A 39 -14.40 -1.21 21.71
C PHE A 39 -14.08 -1.97 23.00
N ALA A 40 -13.15 -1.47 23.82
CA ALA A 40 -12.84 -2.04 25.13
C ALA A 40 -14.05 -1.98 26.09
N ALA A 41 -14.89 -0.95 25.99
CA ALA A 41 -16.10 -0.81 26.80
C ALA A 41 -17.20 -1.81 26.44
N MET A 42 -17.16 -2.44 25.27
CA MET A 42 -18.10 -3.50 24.89
C MET A 42 -17.90 -4.72 25.79
N ASP A 43 -16.66 -5.21 25.81
CA ASP A 43 -16.19 -6.34 26.61
C ASP A 43 -14.66 -6.30 26.67
N ALA A 44 -14.09 -5.94 27.83
CA ALA A 44 -12.66 -5.75 27.99
C ALA A 44 -11.86 -7.07 27.88
N GLU A 45 -12.45 -8.20 28.29
CA GLU A 45 -11.79 -9.50 28.20
C GLU A 45 -11.73 -9.96 26.74
N GLN A 46 -12.84 -9.85 26.01
CA GLN A 46 -12.87 -10.19 24.58
C GLN A 46 -12.04 -9.23 23.73
N TRP A 47 -11.93 -7.96 24.14
CA TRP A 47 -11.06 -7.00 23.46
C TRP A 47 -9.60 -7.44 23.47
N GLU A 48 -9.06 -7.82 24.63
CA GLU A 48 -7.70 -8.34 24.72
C GLU A 48 -7.57 -9.71 24.05
N ALA A 49 -8.54 -10.61 24.23
CA ALA A 49 -8.51 -11.94 23.62
C ALA A 49 -8.56 -11.90 22.08
N SER A 50 -9.20 -10.88 21.49
CA SER A 50 -9.22 -10.65 20.04
C SER A 50 -7.90 -10.16 19.47
N GLY A 51 -6.93 -9.80 20.34
CA GLY A 51 -5.71 -9.09 19.95
C GLY A 51 -5.99 -7.64 19.58
N ARG A 52 -6.99 -7.03 20.22
CA ARG A 52 -7.44 -5.65 19.96
C ARG A 52 -7.87 -5.44 18.51
N ASP A 53 -8.63 -6.40 18.00
CA ASP A 53 -9.17 -6.40 16.64
C ASP A 53 -10.68 -6.16 16.70
N PRO A 54 -11.17 -4.98 16.29
CA PRO A 54 -12.59 -4.66 16.34
C PRO A 54 -13.46 -5.63 15.54
N VAL A 55 -12.99 -6.10 14.38
CA VAL A 55 -13.75 -7.00 13.52
C VAL A 55 -13.93 -8.36 14.21
N LYS A 56 -12.85 -8.89 14.82
CA LYS A 56 -12.94 -10.13 15.59
C LYS A 56 -13.76 -9.94 16.87
N LEU A 57 -13.58 -8.84 17.59
CA LEU A 57 -14.35 -8.53 18.81
C LEU A 57 -15.86 -8.62 18.53
N LEU A 58 -16.33 -8.00 17.46
CA LEU A 58 -17.76 -8.02 17.11
C LEU A 58 -18.29 -9.45 16.89
N GLY A 59 -17.45 -10.37 16.41
CA GLY A 59 -17.79 -11.78 16.26
C GLY A 59 -17.69 -12.62 17.54
N LEU A 60 -17.00 -12.12 18.58
CA LEU A 60 -16.81 -12.80 19.87
C LEU A 60 -17.84 -12.37 20.93
N VAL A 61 -18.32 -11.12 20.87
CA VAL A 61 -19.30 -10.60 21.83
C VAL A 61 -20.65 -11.32 21.64
N SER A 62 -21.25 -11.78 22.74
CA SER A 62 -22.50 -12.53 22.69
C SER A 62 -23.70 -11.66 22.27
N THR A 63 -24.72 -12.28 21.70
CA THR A 63 -25.96 -11.59 21.31
C THR A 63 -26.62 -10.89 22.49
N GLU A 64 -26.64 -11.53 23.67
CA GLU A 64 -27.21 -10.95 24.90
C GLU A 64 -26.47 -9.67 25.28
N ARG A 65 -25.14 -9.67 25.18
CA ARG A 65 -24.32 -8.50 25.47
C ARG A 65 -24.57 -7.37 24.47
N LEU A 66 -24.71 -7.69 23.18
CA LEU A 66 -25.08 -6.70 22.16
C LEU A 66 -26.47 -6.10 22.43
N GLU A 67 -27.44 -6.90 22.86
CA GLU A 67 -28.79 -6.41 23.22
C GLU A 67 -28.81 -5.53 24.47
N GLU A 68 -27.94 -5.81 25.45
CA GLU A 68 -27.71 -4.95 26.61
C GLU A 68 -27.12 -3.59 26.20
N LEU A 69 -26.04 -3.61 25.41
CA LEU A 69 -25.36 -2.41 24.93
C LEU A 69 -26.28 -1.54 24.05
N ALA A 70 -27.17 -2.17 23.27
CA ALA A 70 -28.17 -1.48 22.47
C ALA A 70 -29.21 -0.69 23.31
N LYS A 71 -29.29 -0.95 24.62
CA LYS A 71 -30.17 -0.25 25.57
C LYS A 71 -29.39 0.63 26.57
N ASP A 72 -28.07 0.50 26.62
CA ASP A 72 -27.20 1.28 27.50
C ASP A 72 -26.98 2.69 26.94
N LYS A 73 -27.65 3.68 27.55
CA LYS A 73 -27.55 5.09 27.16
C LYS A 73 -26.14 5.65 27.23
N LYS A 74 -25.29 5.17 28.16
CA LYS A 74 -23.91 5.64 28.28
C LYS A 74 -23.09 5.14 27.11
N PHE A 75 -23.20 3.84 26.79
CA PHE A 75 -22.51 3.24 25.65
C PHE A 75 -22.94 3.86 24.32
N LEU A 76 -24.25 4.02 24.11
CA LEU A 76 -24.77 4.65 22.88
C LEU A 76 -24.25 6.07 22.70
N ARG A 77 -24.13 6.86 23.78
CA ARG A 77 -23.53 8.19 23.69
C ARG A 77 -22.05 8.15 23.30
N MET A 78 -21.28 7.18 23.81
CA MET A 78 -19.88 7.01 23.39
C MET A 78 -19.79 6.64 21.90
N LEU A 79 -20.67 5.75 21.45
CA LEU A 79 -20.77 5.36 20.04
C LEU A 79 -21.10 6.55 19.14
N ASP A 80 -22.11 7.34 19.50
CA ASP A 80 -22.52 8.52 18.74
C ASP A 80 -21.39 9.55 18.63
N LEU A 81 -20.64 9.78 19.72
CA LEU A 81 -19.49 10.67 19.73
C LEU A 81 -18.35 10.16 18.83
N ALA A 82 -18.00 8.88 18.94
CA ALA A 82 -16.95 8.29 18.10
C ALA A 82 -17.31 8.31 16.62
N ARG A 83 -18.59 8.08 16.28
CA ARG A 83 -19.09 8.15 14.91
C ARG A 83 -19.05 9.58 14.38
N ALA A 84 -19.53 10.55 15.16
CA ALA A 84 -19.50 11.95 14.76
C ALA A 84 -18.06 12.47 14.58
N ASP A 85 -17.14 12.04 15.45
CA ASP A 85 -15.72 12.36 15.32
C ASP A 85 -15.11 11.76 14.05
N LEU A 86 -15.43 10.50 13.71
CA LEU A 86 -14.98 9.91 12.45
C LEU A 86 -15.56 10.66 11.24
N GLU A 87 -16.85 11.00 11.25
CA GLU A 87 -17.50 11.74 10.16
C GLU A 87 -16.84 13.12 9.93
N GLU A 88 -16.66 13.90 10.99
CA GLU A 88 -15.90 15.16 10.93
C GLU A 88 -14.47 14.89 10.47
N TYR A 89 -13.86 13.81 10.97
CA TYR A 89 -12.51 13.44 10.57
C TYR A 89 -12.39 13.14 9.10
N LEU A 90 -13.41 12.59 8.44
CA LEU A 90 -13.38 12.21 7.03
C LEU A 90 -13.79 13.34 6.09
N THR A 91 -14.69 14.23 6.54
CA THR A 91 -15.33 15.23 5.67
C THR A 91 -14.83 16.67 5.88
N GLY A 92 -14.33 17.00 7.08
CA GLY A 92 -13.89 18.37 7.40
C GLY A 92 -12.65 18.84 6.63
N ASP A 93 -12.40 20.14 6.61
CA ASP A 93 -11.19 20.69 5.99
C ASP A 93 -9.96 20.43 6.86
N ARG A 94 -8.95 19.78 6.27
CA ARG A 94 -7.64 19.55 6.89
C ARG A 94 -6.60 20.52 6.33
N TRP A 95 -5.35 20.34 6.75
CA TRP A 95 -4.22 21.14 6.29
C TRP A 95 -4.22 21.31 4.77
N PHE A 96 -4.39 20.22 4.01
CA PHE A 96 -4.36 20.26 2.55
C PHE A 96 -5.46 21.15 1.97
N GLN A 97 -6.72 20.96 2.39
CA GLN A 97 -7.84 21.78 1.91
C GLN A 97 -7.66 23.26 2.27
N LYS A 98 -7.16 23.55 3.49
CA LYS A 98 -6.87 24.92 3.93
C LYS A 98 -5.78 25.58 3.08
N ARG A 99 -4.72 24.86 2.72
CA ARG A 99 -3.64 25.38 1.86
C ARG A 99 -4.12 25.61 0.42
N VAL A 100 -4.92 24.70 -0.14
CA VAL A 100 -5.56 24.91 -1.45
C VAL A 100 -6.48 26.14 -1.43
N ALA A 101 -7.30 26.30 -0.39
CA ALA A 101 -8.15 27.48 -0.22
C ALA A 101 -7.35 28.79 -0.05
N ALA A 102 -6.13 28.71 0.49
CA ALA A 102 -5.19 29.83 0.59
C ALA A 102 -4.45 30.17 -0.72
N GLY A 103 -4.67 29.38 -1.79
CA GLY A 103 -4.13 29.64 -3.13
C GLY A 103 -2.89 28.81 -3.50
N ASP A 104 -2.49 27.84 -2.69
CA ASP A 104 -1.44 26.90 -3.06
C ASP A 104 -1.91 25.96 -4.18
N THR A 105 -1.01 25.65 -5.11
CA THR A 105 -1.25 24.66 -6.16
C THR A 105 -0.62 23.32 -5.77
N PHE A 106 -1.45 22.30 -5.63
CA PHE A 106 -1.04 20.92 -5.37
C PHE A 106 -1.63 19.96 -6.42
N PRO A 107 -1.07 18.74 -6.55
CA PRO A 107 -1.68 17.71 -7.38
C PRO A 107 -3.07 17.35 -6.85
N ARG A 108 -3.99 17.02 -7.76
CA ARG A 108 -5.35 16.57 -7.39
C ARG A 108 -5.36 15.26 -6.61
N SER A 109 -4.43 14.36 -6.94
CA SER A 109 -4.32 13.05 -6.31
C SER A 109 -2.91 12.49 -6.48
N VAL A 110 -2.46 11.72 -5.49
CA VAL A 110 -1.15 11.06 -5.45
C VAL A 110 -1.35 9.55 -5.28
N ALA A 111 -0.68 8.75 -6.10
CA ALA A 111 -0.61 7.30 -5.89
C ALA A 111 0.70 6.95 -5.21
N TYR A 112 0.62 6.21 -4.10
CA TYR A 112 1.78 5.70 -3.39
C TYR A 112 1.82 4.19 -3.56
N PHE A 113 2.88 3.67 -4.19
CA PHE A 113 3.06 2.25 -4.45
C PHE A 113 4.13 1.67 -3.54
N SER A 114 3.79 0.58 -2.84
CA SER A 114 4.70 -0.12 -1.94
C SER A 114 4.34 -1.60 -1.91
N PRO A 115 5.33 -2.50 -1.84
CA PRO A 115 5.06 -3.92 -1.65
C PRO A 115 4.52 -4.23 -0.25
N GLU A 116 4.71 -3.35 0.73
CA GLU A 116 4.28 -3.53 2.11
C GLU A 116 3.70 -2.27 2.76
N TYR A 117 2.77 -2.45 3.70
CA TYR A 117 2.11 -1.41 4.52
C TYR A 117 1.91 -1.85 5.97
N GLY A 118 2.60 -1.16 6.88
CA GLY A 118 2.54 -1.36 8.32
C GLY A 118 1.52 -0.46 9.00
N ILE A 119 0.23 -0.75 8.80
CA ILE A 119 -0.85 0.06 9.41
C ILE A 119 -1.11 -0.36 10.85
N THR A 120 -1.46 -1.63 11.04
CA THR A 120 -1.82 -2.26 12.32
C THR A 120 -1.52 -3.76 12.26
N SER A 121 -1.27 -4.40 13.40
CA SER A 121 -1.05 -5.86 13.49
C SER A 121 -2.27 -6.68 13.04
N VAL A 122 -3.46 -6.08 13.00
CA VAL A 122 -4.69 -6.72 12.49
C VAL A 122 -4.64 -6.96 10.98
N LEU A 123 -3.91 -6.11 10.24
CA LEU A 123 -3.70 -6.24 8.80
C LEU A 123 -2.18 -6.40 8.54
N PRO A 124 -1.62 -7.61 8.73
CA PRO A 124 -0.17 -7.84 8.75
C PRO A 124 0.42 -7.93 7.33
N GLN A 125 0.36 -6.83 6.59
CA GLN A 125 0.84 -6.69 5.21
C GLN A 125 2.22 -6.03 5.15
N TYR A 126 3.12 -6.38 6.07
CA TYR A 126 4.47 -5.81 6.18
C TYR A 126 5.45 -6.75 6.87
N SER A 127 6.74 -6.50 6.66
CA SER A 127 7.87 -7.22 7.27
C SER A 127 8.78 -6.32 8.10
N GLY A 128 8.98 -5.06 7.69
CA GLY A 128 9.99 -4.21 8.31
C GLY A 128 9.79 -2.71 8.09
N GLY A 129 10.90 -1.97 8.13
CA GLY A 129 10.89 -0.50 8.16
C GLY A 129 10.32 0.17 6.91
N LEU A 130 10.45 -0.45 5.73
CA LEU A 130 9.89 0.07 4.48
C LEU A 130 8.35 0.15 4.57
N GLY A 131 7.72 -0.91 5.08
CA GLY A 131 6.29 -1.03 5.26
C GLY A 131 5.78 -0.17 6.41
N ILE A 132 6.52 -0.08 7.53
CA ILE A 132 6.18 0.85 8.61
C ILE A 132 6.16 2.29 8.09
N LEU A 133 7.18 2.71 7.32
CA LEU A 133 7.20 4.04 6.71
C LEU A 133 6.01 4.24 5.76
N ALA A 134 5.75 3.28 4.87
CA ALA A 134 4.60 3.34 3.97
C ALA A 134 3.27 3.51 4.73
N GLY A 135 3.10 2.79 5.84
CA GLY A 135 1.93 2.90 6.69
C GLY A 135 1.82 4.26 7.37
N ASP A 136 2.93 4.80 7.87
CA ASP A 136 2.98 6.12 8.50
C ASP A 136 2.77 7.25 7.48
N HIS A 137 3.21 7.09 6.23
CA HIS A 137 2.84 7.99 5.14
C HIS A 137 1.32 8.01 4.92
N LEU A 138 0.64 6.86 4.91
CA LEU A 138 -0.81 6.82 4.71
C LEU A 138 -1.57 7.48 5.87
N LYS A 139 -1.14 7.21 7.12
CA LYS A 139 -1.74 7.82 8.32
C LYS A 139 -1.55 9.34 8.34
N THR A 140 -0.33 9.81 8.06
CA THR A 140 -0.02 11.24 8.01
C THR A 140 -0.75 11.93 6.87
N ALA A 141 -0.81 11.33 5.68
CA ALA A 141 -1.59 11.84 4.55
C ALA A 141 -3.08 11.95 4.91
N SER A 142 -3.61 10.96 5.64
CA SER A 142 -4.97 10.97 6.13
C SER A 142 -5.24 12.11 7.12
N ASP A 143 -4.35 12.32 8.10
CA ASP A 143 -4.50 13.40 9.09
C ASP A 143 -4.40 14.80 8.45
N LEU A 144 -3.48 14.97 7.50
CA LEU A 144 -3.31 16.21 6.74
C LEU A 144 -4.36 16.43 5.64
N GLY A 145 -5.16 15.41 5.33
CA GLY A 145 -6.16 15.42 4.25
C GLY A 145 -5.56 15.48 2.84
N VAL A 146 -4.34 14.99 2.66
CA VAL A 146 -3.69 14.88 1.35
C VAL A 146 -4.44 13.80 0.54
N PRO A 147 -4.88 14.10 -0.71
CA PRO A 147 -5.60 13.14 -1.55
C PRO A 147 -4.62 12.08 -2.07
N LEU A 148 -4.42 11.02 -1.28
CA LEU A 148 -3.49 9.95 -1.56
C LEU A 148 -4.24 8.62 -1.65
N VAL A 149 -3.83 7.78 -2.61
CA VAL A 149 -4.28 6.39 -2.74
C VAL A 149 -3.07 5.47 -2.61
N GLY A 150 -3.10 4.57 -1.63
CA GLY A 150 -2.09 3.53 -1.49
C GLY A 150 -2.36 2.36 -2.44
N VAL A 151 -1.31 1.76 -2.99
CA VAL A 151 -1.40 0.56 -3.84
C VAL A 151 -0.38 -0.46 -3.37
N GLY A 152 -0.84 -1.69 -3.14
CA GLY A 152 -0.04 -2.82 -2.65
C GLY A 152 -0.63 -4.18 -3.03
N LEU A 153 -0.06 -5.24 -2.49
CA LEU A 153 -0.55 -6.61 -2.64
C LEU A 153 -1.16 -7.11 -1.32
N LEU A 154 -2.15 -8.00 -1.41
CA LEU A 154 -2.70 -8.71 -0.26
C LEU A 154 -2.03 -10.08 -0.13
N TYR A 155 -1.00 -10.19 0.71
CA TYR A 155 -0.35 -11.47 0.97
C TYR A 155 -1.19 -12.36 1.88
N ARG A 156 -1.56 -13.53 1.39
CA ARG A 156 -2.38 -14.54 2.08
C ARG A 156 -1.82 -14.96 3.44
N HIS A 157 -0.50 -14.98 3.58
CA HIS A 157 0.19 -15.36 4.82
C HIS A 157 0.84 -14.18 5.55
N GLY A 158 0.75 -12.96 5.00
CA GLY A 158 1.58 -11.84 5.44
C GLY A 158 3.07 -12.17 5.30
N TYR A 159 3.85 -11.90 6.35
CA TYR A 159 5.24 -12.32 6.47
C TYR A 159 5.36 -13.70 7.16
N PHE A 160 5.68 -13.77 8.44
CA PHE A 160 5.58 -14.99 9.25
C PHE A 160 5.32 -14.66 10.72
N ARG A 161 4.83 -15.64 11.49
CA ARG A 161 4.81 -15.59 12.96
C ARG A 161 6.02 -16.31 13.52
N GLN A 162 6.80 -15.58 14.30
CA GLN A 162 7.97 -16.08 15.00
C GLN A 162 7.57 -16.68 16.36
N ALA A 163 8.10 -17.86 16.65
CA ALA A 163 8.15 -18.44 18.00
C ALA A 163 9.58 -18.88 18.30
N LEU A 164 9.91 -19.03 19.58
CA LEU A 164 11.19 -19.59 20.02
C LEU A 164 10.96 -21.00 20.57
N SER A 165 11.77 -21.95 20.11
CA SER A 165 11.81 -23.30 20.67
C SER A 165 12.32 -23.25 22.12
N ARG A 166 12.18 -24.37 22.85
CA ARG A 166 12.72 -24.47 24.23
C ARG A 166 14.24 -24.27 24.28
N GLU A 167 14.92 -24.53 23.18
CA GLU A 167 16.36 -24.40 23.00
C GLU A 167 16.76 -23.02 22.45
N GLY A 168 15.81 -22.10 22.24
CA GLY A 168 16.05 -20.74 21.75
C GLY A 168 16.16 -20.62 20.22
N TRP A 169 15.78 -21.65 19.46
CA TRP A 169 15.76 -21.58 18.00
C TRP A 169 14.49 -20.93 17.46
N GLN A 170 14.64 -20.10 16.43
CA GLN A 170 13.50 -19.54 15.70
C GLN A 170 12.67 -20.65 15.06
N GLN A 171 11.35 -20.55 15.23
CA GLN A 171 10.34 -21.36 14.57
C GLN A 171 9.38 -20.43 13.84
N GLU A 172 9.07 -20.78 12.58
CA GLU A 172 8.26 -19.96 11.69
C GLU A 172 6.93 -20.64 11.42
N SER A 173 5.86 -19.85 11.43
CA SER A 173 4.55 -20.30 10.98
C SER A 173 3.89 -19.27 10.07
N TYR A 174 3.15 -19.75 9.07
CA TYR A 174 2.54 -18.94 8.02
C TYR A 174 1.02 -19.09 8.08
N PRO A 175 0.34 -18.46 9.06
CA PRO A 175 -1.11 -18.57 9.17
C PRO A 175 -1.79 -18.00 7.92
N VAL A 176 -2.75 -18.74 7.38
CA VAL A 176 -3.58 -18.25 6.26
C VAL A 176 -4.58 -17.24 6.82
N LEU A 177 -4.47 -16.00 6.35
CA LEU A 177 -5.43 -14.94 6.59
C LEU A 177 -6.72 -15.22 5.81
N ASP A 178 -7.85 -14.89 6.42
CA ASP A 178 -9.16 -14.90 5.75
C ASP A 178 -9.53 -13.45 5.44
N PRO A 179 -9.50 -13.01 4.18
CA PRO A 179 -9.81 -11.63 3.80
C PRO A 179 -11.17 -11.14 4.31
N ASP A 180 -12.17 -12.02 4.42
CA ASP A 180 -13.51 -11.64 4.90
C ASP A 180 -13.54 -11.35 6.41
N GLY A 181 -12.52 -11.79 7.15
CA GLY A 181 -12.30 -11.49 8.57
C GLY A 181 -11.29 -10.36 8.85
N LEU A 182 -10.83 -9.68 7.80
CA LEU A 182 -9.96 -8.50 7.90
C LEU A 182 -10.78 -7.20 7.75
N PRO A 183 -10.27 -6.05 8.24
CA PRO A 183 -10.91 -4.73 8.06
C PRO A 183 -10.72 -4.19 6.63
N ILE A 184 -11.08 -5.00 5.63
CA ILE A 184 -11.01 -4.68 4.20
C ILE A 184 -12.33 -5.03 3.53
N THR A 185 -12.64 -4.33 2.45
CA THR A 185 -13.85 -4.58 1.66
C THR A 185 -13.49 -4.85 0.20
N PRO A 186 -14.13 -5.80 -0.47
CA PRO A 186 -13.88 -6.01 -1.89
C PRO A 186 -14.46 -4.83 -2.67
N LEU A 187 -13.70 -4.30 -3.64
CA LEU A 187 -14.21 -3.33 -4.59
C LEU A 187 -15.17 -4.04 -5.55
N ARG A 188 -16.38 -3.50 -5.70
CA ARG A 188 -17.47 -4.13 -6.45
C ARG A 188 -17.93 -3.27 -7.61
N GLU A 189 -18.35 -3.94 -8.68
CA GLU A 189 -19.10 -3.33 -9.77
C GLU A 189 -20.52 -2.97 -9.34
N ALA A 190 -21.23 -2.21 -10.17
CA ALA A 190 -22.61 -1.80 -9.91
C ALA A 190 -23.58 -2.99 -9.75
N ASP A 191 -23.27 -4.15 -10.34
CA ASP A 191 -24.05 -5.39 -10.19
C ASP A 191 -23.70 -6.20 -8.92
N GLY A 192 -22.76 -5.71 -8.12
CA GLY A 192 -22.29 -6.35 -6.89
C GLY A 192 -21.20 -7.41 -7.09
N SER A 193 -20.79 -7.72 -8.32
CA SER A 193 -19.67 -8.62 -8.60
C SER A 193 -18.34 -8.01 -8.12
N ARG A 194 -17.36 -8.87 -7.82
CA ARG A 194 -16.02 -8.42 -7.42
C ARG A 194 -15.28 -7.91 -8.66
N THR A 195 -14.65 -6.76 -8.53
CA THR A 195 -13.78 -6.21 -9.59
C THR A 195 -12.50 -7.01 -9.71
N GLN A 196 -11.99 -7.11 -10.93
CA GLN A 196 -10.73 -7.79 -11.23
C GLN A 196 -9.91 -6.98 -12.24
N VAL A 197 -8.59 -7.09 -12.11
CA VAL A 197 -7.63 -6.72 -13.15
C VAL A 197 -7.06 -7.99 -13.77
N SER A 198 -6.66 -7.89 -15.03
CA SER A 198 -6.05 -8.98 -15.81
C SER A 198 -4.74 -8.49 -16.39
N LEU A 199 -3.69 -9.30 -16.33
CA LEU A 199 -2.40 -9.05 -16.96
C LEU A 199 -2.10 -10.20 -17.92
N ASP A 200 -1.85 -9.87 -19.18
CA ASP A 200 -1.36 -10.85 -20.14
C ASP A 200 0.10 -11.16 -19.81
N ILE A 201 0.40 -12.43 -19.60
CA ILE A 201 1.74 -12.93 -19.29
C ILE A 201 2.02 -14.17 -20.15
N PRO A 202 3.29 -14.55 -20.35
CA PRO A 202 3.61 -15.77 -21.09
C PRO A 202 2.91 -17.00 -20.50
N GLY A 203 2.12 -17.68 -21.33
CA GLY A 203 1.42 -18.91 -20.98
C GLY A 203 0.02 -18.98 -21.56
N ASP A 204 -0.79 -19.90 -21.02
CA ASP A 204 -2.17 -20.13 -21.48
C ASP A 204 -3.21 -19.29 -20.73
N HIS A 205 -2.83 -18.69 -19.59
CA HIS A 205 -3.74 -17.99 -18.69
C HIS A 205 -3.19 -16.60 -18.35
N PRO A 206 -4.04 -15.55 -18.40
CA PRO A 206 -3.66 -14.27 -17.83
C PRO A 206 -3.55 -14.37 -16.30
N LEU A 207 -2.77 -13.48 -15.70
CA LEU A 207 -2.78 -13.28 -14.26
C LEU A 207 -3.96 -12.39 -13.87
N LEU A 208 -4.94 -12.97 -13.19
CA LEU A 208 -6.08 -12.25 -12.65
C LEU A 208 -5.81 -11.83 -11.20
N ALA A 209 -6.31 -10.67 -10.79
CA ALA A 209 -6.33 -10.28 -9.39
C ALA A 209 -7.60 -9.50 -9.04
N GLN A 210 -8.18 -9.81 -7.89
CA GLN A 210 -9.29 -9.04 -7.32
C GLN A 210 -8.76 -7.86 -6.51
N ILE A 211 -9.56 -6.81 -6.35
CA ILE A 211 -9.18 -5.59 -5.63
C ILE A 211 -9.90 -5.53 -4.28
N TRP A 212 -9.11 -5.47 -3.21
CA TRP A 212 -9.59 -5.16 -1.86
C TRP A 212 -9.24 -3.72 -1.50
N VAL A 213 -10.07 -3.08 -0.67
CA VAL A 213 -9.88 -1.72 -0.18
C VAL A 213 -9.80 -1.75 1.34
N ALA A 214 -8.69 -1.29 1.88
CA ALA A 214 -8.55 -0.94 3.29
C ALA A 214 -8.70 0.58 3.44
N GLN A 215 -9.53 1.05 4.36
CA GLN A 215 -9.67 2.49 4.63
C GLN A 215 -8.74 2.91 5.76
N VAL A 216 -7.66 3.62 5.42
CA VAL A 216 -6.69 4.17 6.39
C VAL A 216 -7.08 5.61 6.70
N GLY A 217 -8.05 5.78 7.60
CA GLY A 217 -8.67 7.08 7.81
C GLY A 217 -9.36 7.55 6.53
N ARG A 218 -8.84 8.63 5.91
CA ARG A 218 -9.26 9.20 4.62
C ARG A 218 -8.64 8.52 3.41
N VAL A 219 -7.54 7.80 3.60
CA VAL A 219 -6.72 7.26 2.50
C VAL A 219 -7.18 5.85 2.15
N PRO A 220 -7.69 5.62 0.92
CA PRO A 220 -7.94 4.26 0.44
C PRO A 220 -6.61 3.57 0.10
N LEU A 221 -6.42 2.36 0.63
CA LEU A 221 -5.33 1.46 0.27
C LEU A 221 -5.89 0.30 -0.55
N LEU A 222 -5.53 0.24 -1.83
CA LEU A 222 -5.88 -0.82 -2.76
C LEU A 222 -4.90 -1.99 -2.59
N LEU A 223 -5.42 -3.17 -2.30
CA LEU A 223 -4.64 -4.40 -2.13
C LEU A 223 -5.08 -5.41 -3.20
N LEU A 224 -4.17 -5.72 -4.12
CA LEU A 224 -4.41 -6.69 -5.18
C LEU A 224 -4.17 -8.11 -4.66
N ASP A 225 -5.09 -9.01 -4.99
CA ASP A 225 -5.10 -10.39 -4.52
C ASP A 225 -5.27 -11.35 -5.69
N SER A 226 -4.25 -12.18 -5.96
CA SER A 226 -4.29 -13.16 -7.04
C SER A 226 -5.00 -14.46 -6.65
N ASP A 227 -5.43 -14.63 -5.39
CA ASP A 227 -6.17 -15.82 -4.92
C ASP A 227 -7.62 -15.85 -5.45
N VAL A 228 -7.73 -15.92 -6.77
CA VAL A 228 -8.97 -15.97 -7.56
C VAL A 228 -9.14 -17.39 -8.10
N GLU A 229 -10.34 -17.97 -8.00
CA GLU A 229 -10.61 -19.35 -8.43
C GLU A 229 -10.31 -19.61 -9.92
N ALA A 230 -10.44 -18.59 -10.76
CA ALA A 230 -10.14 -18.66 -12.19
C ALA A 230 -8.63 -18.75 -12.50
N ASN A 231 -7.76 -18.39 -11.55
CA ASN A 231 -6.32 -18.55 -11.72
C ASN A 231 -5.89 -20.01 -11.47
N PRO A 232 -4.93 -20.55 -12.24
CA PRO A 232 -4.24 -21.77 -11.86
C PRO A 232 -3.48 -21.58 -10.54
N GLU A 233 -3.19 -22.67 -9.83
CA GLU A 233 -2.58 -22.64 -8.48
C GLU A 233 -1.30 -21.79 -8.42
N ALA A 234 -0.42 -21.91 -9.41
CA ALA A 234 0.81 -21.12 -9.50
C ALA A 234 0.55 -19.59 -9.57
N LEU A 235 -0.51 -19.16 -10.25
CA LEU A 235 -0.87 -17.74 -10.33
C LEU A 235 -1.66 -17.27 -9.11
N ARG A 236 -2.39 -18.16 -8.43
CA ARG A 236 -3.00 -17.85 -7.13
C ARG A 236 -1.96 -17.55 -6.07
N ASP A 237 -0.85 -18.28 -6.11
CA ASP A 237 0.23 -18.14 -5.15
C ASP A 237 1.10 -16.88 -5.36
N VAL A 238 0.92 -16.10 -6.45
CA VAL A 238 1.64 -14.83 -6.64
C VAL A 238 1.50 -13.92 -5.42
N THR A 239 0.33 -13.86 -4.78
CA THR A 239 0.12 -13.12 -3.52
C THR A 239 0.12 -14.03 -2.28
N ASP A 240 0.94 -15.09 -2.24
CA ASP A 240 1.01 -15.97 -1.07
C ASP A 240 1.73 -15.32 0.12
N ARG A 241 2.97 -14.85 -0.08
CA ARG A 241 3.89 -14.36 0.97
C ARG A 241 4.69 -13.17 0.48
N LEU A 242 4.94 -12.27 1.41
CA LEU A 242 5.84 -11.15 1.22
C LEU A 242 7.31 -11.64 1.20
N TYR A 243 8.08 -11.23 0.19
CA TYR A 243 9.50 -11.59 0.00
C TYR A 243 9.76 -13.10 -0.05
N GLY A 244 8.94 -13.83 -0.80
CA GLY A 244 9.08 -15.28 -1.00
C GLY A 244 9.26 -15.67 -2.47
N GLY A 245 9.40 -16.97 -2.69
CA GLY A 245 9.35 -17.58 -4.02
C GLY A 245 10.66 -17.53 -4.81
N THR A 246 10.55 -17.91 -6.09
CA THR A 246 11.65 -17.89 -7.06
C THR A 246 11.83 -16.48 -7.65
N VAL A 247 12.88 -16.29 -8.46
CA VAL A 247 13.08 -15.04 -9.21
C VAL A 247 11.87 -14.70 -10.08
N GLU A 248 11.28 -15.70 -10.76
CA GLU A 248 10.08 -15.52 -11.57
C GLU A 248 8.84 -15.18 -10.73
N HIS A 249 8.70 -15.77 -9.53
CA HIS A 249 7.64 -15.43 -8.59
C HIS A 249 7.68 -13.96 -8.19
N ARG A 250 8.89 -13.45 -7.88
CA ARG A 250 9.09 -12.03 -7.56
C ARG A 250 8.77 -11.14 -8.75
N LEU A 251 9.16 -11.53 -9.97
CA LEU A 251 8.80 -10.78 -11.17
C LEU A 251 7.27 -10.67 -11.33
N LEU A 252 6.54 -11.77 -11.12
CA LEU A 252 5.07 -11.76 -11.17
C LEU A 252 4.45 -10.85 -10.08
N GLN A 253 5.01 -10.85 -8.86
CA GLN A 253 4.59 -9.93 -7.80
C GLN A 253 4.79 -8.46 -8.21
N GLU A 254 5.96 -8.12 -8.75
CA GLU A 254 6.28 -6.75 -9.17
C GLU A 254 5.47 -6.31 -10.40
N LEU A 255 5.20 -7.22 -11.34
CA LEU A 255 4.30 -6.99 -12.47
C LEU A 255 2.88 -6.70 -11.98
N LEU A 256 2.37 -7.51 -11.04
CA LEU A 256 1.05 -7.31 -10.46
C LEU A 256 0.96 -5.99 -9.68
N LEU A 257 1.99 -5.68 -8.87
CA LEU A 257 2.06 -4.44 -8.11
C LEU A 257 2.12 -3.21 -9.03
N GLY A 258 2.98 -3.23 -10.06
CA GLY A 258 3.18 -2.12 -10.98
C GLY A 258 2.04 -1.98 -12.00
N VAL A 259 1.95 -2.93 -12.94
CA VAL A 259 0.95 -2.90 -14.02
C VAL A 259 -0.46 -3.09 -13.48
N GLY A 260 -0.65 -4.13 -12.66
CA GLY A 260 -1.95 -4.39 -12.05
C GLY A 260 -2.41 -3.25 -11.14
N GLY A 261 -1.48 -2.63 -10.41
CA GLY A 261 -1.77 -1.47 -9.57
C GLY A 261 -2.28 -0.24 -10.34
N ILE A 262 -1.71 0.08 -11.51
CA ILE A 262 -2.25 1.15 -12.38
C ILE A 262 -3.68 0.79 -12.83
N ARG A 263 -3.91 -0.44 -13.28
CA ARG A 263 -5.25 -0.90 -13.70
C ARG A 263 -6.26 -0.87 -12.54
N ALA A 264 -5.81 -1.18 -11.33
CA ALA A 264 -6.61 -1.09 -10.12
C ALA A 264 -6.99 0.36 -9.79
N LEU A 265 -6.06 1.31 -9.93
CA LEU A 265 -6.35 2.74 -9.77
C LEU A 265 -7.37 3.25 -10.79
N ARG A 266 -7.25 2.86 -12.07
CA ARG A 266 -8.24 3.20 -13.10
C ARG A 266 -9.61 2.64 -12.75
N THR A 267 -9.66 1.38 -12.33
CA THR A 267 -10.90 0.70 -11.89
C THR A 267 -11.53 1.37 -10.68
N TYR A 268 -10.71 1.70 -9.68
CA TYR A 268 -11.15 2.39 -8.47
C TYR A 268 -11.73 3.78 -8.79
N SER A 269 -11.03 4.57 -9.60
CA SER A 269 -11.50 5.89 -10.05
C SER A 269 -12.81 5.78 -10.83
N ARG A 270 -12.93 4.84 -11.78
CA ARG A 270 -14.17 4.61 -12.54
C ARG A 270 -15.37 4.31 -11.63
N ILE A 271 -15.17 3.49 -10.59
CA ILE A 271 -16.26 3.03 -9.73
C ILE A 271 -16.65 4.07 -8.69
N THR A 272 -15.66 4.74 -8.10
CA THR A 272 -15.87 5.65 -6.96
C THR A 272 -16.01 7.11 -7.38
N GLY A 273 -15.59 7.45 -8.60
CA GLY A 273 -15.46 8.84 -9.04
C GLY A 273 -14.23 9.56 -8.47
N ALA A 274 -13.34 8.85 -7.77
CA ALA A 274 -12.12 9.44 -7.22
C ALA A 274 -11.20 9.98 -8.34
N ASP A 275 -10.56 11.11 -8.07
CA ASP A 275 -9.62 11.73 -9.02
C ASP A 275 -8.46 10.79 -9.36
N LEU A 276 -8.12 10.75 -10.64
CA LEU A 276 -6.94 10.03 -11.11
C LEU A 276 -5.66 10.70 -10.58
N PRO A 277 -4.68 9.92 -10.10
CA PRO A 277 -3.41 10.45 -9.64
C PRO A 277 -2.63 11.20 -10.73
N GLU A 278 -2.07 12.35 -10.36
CA GLU A 278 -1.15 13.14 -11.19
C GLU A 278 0.31 12.83 -10.84
N VAL A 279 0.55 12.37 -9.61
CA VAL A 279 1.87 11.98 -9.10
C VAL A 279 1.84 10.50 -8.71
N PHE A 280 2.89 9.78 -9.10
CA PHE A 280 3.09 8.35 -8.81
C PHE A 280 4.41 8.20 -8.05
N HIS A 281 4.32 7.74 -6.81
CA HIS A 281 5.47 7.55 -5.93
C HIS A 281 5.77 6.06 -5.80
N THR A 282 6.95 5.65 -6.27
CA THR A 282 7.49 4.30 -6.07
C THR A 282 8.35 4.25 -4.81
N ASN A 283 7.89 3.48 -3.82
CA ASN A 283 8.62 3.18 -2.59
C ASN A 283 9.54 1.98 -2.81
N GLU A 284 10.79 2.26 -3.22
CA GLU A 284 11.75 1.30 -3.77
C GLU A 284 11.35 0.74 -5.15
N GLY A 285 12.26 0.01 -5.81
CA GLY A 285 12.15 -0.43 -7.20
C GLY A 285 11.00 -1.39 -7.51
N HIS A 286 10.41 -2.03 -6.49
CA HIS A 286 9.44 -3.12 -6.63
C HIS A 286 8.18 -2.78 -7.45
N ALA A 287 7.80 -1.50 -7.49
CA ALA A 287 6.64 -1.03 -8.25
C ALA A 287 7.01 -0.36 -9.58
N GLY A 288 8.26 -0.46 -10.03
CA GLY A 288 8.77 0.29 -11.18
C GLY A 288 8.01 0.01 -12.48
N PHE A 289 7.44 -1.19 -12.65
CA PHE A 289 6.63 -1.54 -13.83
C PHE A 289 5.35 -0.70 -13.99
N LEU A 290 4.94 0.07 -12.96
CA LEU A 290 3.86 1.06 -13.12
C LEU A 290 4.18 2.07 -14.23
N GLY A 291 5.45 2.42 -14.42
CA GLY A 291 5.84 3.36 -15.46
C GLY A 291 5.65 2.77 -16.86
N LEU A 292 5.84 1.46 -17.03
CA LEU A 292 5.61 0.79 -18.31
C LEU A 292 4.12 0.77 -18.68
N GLU A 293 3.22 0.51 -17.73
CA GLU A 293 1.78 0.56 -18.01
C GLU A 293 1.33 1.99 -18.35
N ARG A 294 1.90 3.01 -17.69
CA ARG A 294 1.64 4.42 -18.04
C ARG A 294 2.14 4.76 -19.44
N ILE A 295 3.34 4.30 -19.81
CA ILE A 295 3.88 4.45 -21.18
C ILE A 295 2.96 3.75 -22.19
N ARG A 296 2.51 2.52 -21.89
CA ARG A 296 1.55 1.78 -22.72
C ARG A 296 0.25 2.55 -22.93
N GLU A 297 -0.33 3.11 -21.87
CA GLU A 297 -1.53 3.96 -21.96
C GLU A 297 -1.30 5.15 -22.90
N LEU A 298 -0.13 5.80 -22.82
CA LEU A 298 0.21 6.96 -23.66
C LEU A 298 0.48 6.61 -25.13
N CYS A 299 1.07 5.45 -25.39
CA CYS A 299 1.48 5.04 -26.74
C CYS A 299 0.35 4.36 -27.52
N VAL A 300 -0.42 3.48 -26.88
CA VAL A 300 -1.27 2.50 -27.60
C VAL A 300 -2.66 2.29 -27.03
N ALA A 301 -3.07 2.94 -25.94
CA ALA A 301 -4.48 2.88 -25.55
C ALA A 301 -5.37 3.58 -26.60
N ASP A 302 -6.56 3.04 -26.85
CA ASP A 302 -7.49 3.54 -27.88
C ASP A 302 -7.95 4.99 -27.63
N ASP A 303 -8.03 5.39 -26.36
CA ASP A 303 -8.35 6.75 -25.91
C ASP A 303 -7.11 7.58 -25.58
N GLY A 304 -5.92 7.03 -25.83
CA GLY A 304 -4.64 7.64 -25.55
C GLY A 304 -4.17 8.64 -26.62
N PRO A 305 -3.14 9.43 -26.32
CA PRO A 305 -2.56 10.40 -27.25
C PRO A 305 -1.72 9.78 -28.40
N HIS A 306 -1.48 8.46 -28.37
CA HIS A 306 -0.67 7.73 -29.35
C HIS A 306 0.73 8.32 -29.57
N LEU A 307 1.43 8.60 -28.48
CA LEU A 307 2.78 9.15 -28.50
C LEU A 307 3.81 8.09 -28.89
N ASP A 308 4.95 8.54 -29.41
CA ASP A 308 6.14 7.68 -29.50
C ASP A 308 6.70 7.39 -28.10
N PHE A 309 7.49 6.32 -27.98
CA PHE A 309 8.03 5.87 -26.70
C PHE A 309 8.83 6.95 -25.97
N ALA A 310 9.70 7.69 -26.69
CA ALA A 310 10.56 8.69 -26.06
C ALA A 310 9.71 9.84 -25.47
N THR A 311 8.70 10.29 -26.20
CA THR A 311 7.76 11.30 -25.70
C THR A 311 6.93 10.78 -24.52
N ALA A 312 6.42 9.54 -24.60
CA ALA A 312 5.67 8.91 -23.52
C ALA A 312 6.51 8.71 -22.25
N LEU A 313 7.80 8.40 -22.41
CA LEU A 313 8.75 8.28 -21.31
C LEU A 313 8.91 9.61 -20.58
N GLU A 314 9.11 10.73 -21.29
CA GLU A 314 9.23 12.05 -20.65
C GLU A 314 7.95 12.48 -19.91
N VAL A 315 6.77 12.25 -20.50
CA VAL A 315 5.48 12.49 -19.82
C VAL A 315 5.34 11.62 -18.57
N THR A 316 5.74 10.34 -18.66
CA THR A 316 5.74 9.42 -17.53
C THR A 316 6.66 9.92 -16.42
N ARG A 317 7.89 10.31 -16.77
CA ARG A 317 8.92 10.83 -15.87
C ARG A 317 8.42 12.03 -15.08
N ALA A 318 7.80 13.00 -15.74
CA ALA A 318 7.33 14.24 -15.11
C ALA A 318 6.40 14.03 -13.90
N GLY A 319 5.61 12.94 -13.91
CA GLY A 319 4.69 12.58 -12.82
C GLY A 319 5.23 11.53 -11.85
N THR A 320 6.48 11.09 -11.95
CA THR A 320 7.02 9.97 -11.15
C THR A 320 8.06 10.43 -10.14
N LEU A 321 7.90 9.99 -8.89
CA LEU A 321 8.85 10.14 -7.79
C LEU A 321 9.37 8.76 -7.40
N PHE A 322 10.69 8.61 -7.26
CA PHE A 322 11.33 7.37 -6.83
C PHE A 322 12.10 7.55 -5.53
N THR A 323 11.76 6.76 -4.50
CA THR A 323 12.56 6.71 -3.28
C THR A 323 13.34 5.40 -3.24
N THR A 324 14.65 5.50 -3.01
CA THR A 324 15.51 4.33 -2.78
C THR A 324 15.87 4.24 -1.29
N HIS A 325 15.79 3.02 -0.76
CA HIS A 325 16.04 2.70 0.65
C HIS A 325 17.29 1.87 0.85
N THR A 326 17.78 1.26 -0.23
CA THR A 326 18.82 0.25 -0.20
C THR A 326 20.20 0.90 -0.21
N PRO A 327 21.02 0.76 0.85
CA PRO A 327 22.34 1.39 0.93
C PRO A 327 23.46 0.56 0.28
N VAL A 328 23.15 -0.65 -0.22
CA VAL A 328 24.12 -1.60 -0.77
C VAL A 328 23.61 -2.29 -2.03
N PRO A 329 24.44 -2.52 -3.07
CA PRO A 329 23.97 -3.08 -4.33
C PRO A 329 23.29 -4.45 -4.20
N ALA A 330 23.70 -5.27 -3.23
CA ALA A 330 23.18 -6.63 -3.04
C ALA A 330 21.72 -6.70 -2.59
N GLY A 331 21.15 -5.59 -2.09
CA GLY A 331 19.75 -5.52 -1.69
C GLY A 331 18.79 -5.07 -2.80
N ILE A 332 19.31 -4.71 -3.98
CA ILE A 332 18.50 -4.24 -5.11
C ILE A 332 18.04 -5.44 -5.93
N ASP A 333 16.75 -5.49 -6.25
CA ASP A 333 16.21 -6.52 -7.12
C ASP A 333 16.78 -6.41 -8.55
N ARG A 334 17.33 -7.54 -8.98
CA ARG A 334 17.85 -7.76 -10.33
C ARG A 334 17.22 -9.02 -10.90
N PHE A 335 16.71 -8.89 -12.12
CA PHE A 335 16.18 -10.02 -12.90
C PHE A 335 17.13 -10.37 -14.03
N PRO A 336 17.24 -11.64 -14.44
CA PRO A 336 17.92 -12.00 -15.68
C PRO A 336 17.29 -11.25 -16.86
N ARG A 337 18.10 -10.64 -17.71
CA ARG A 337 17.63 -9.87 -18.88
C ARG A 337 16.72 -10.70 -19.79
N ASP A 338 17.06 -11.97 -20.01
CA ASP A 338 16.28 -12.90 -20.83
C ASP A 338 14.90 -13.20 -20.26
N LEU A 339 14.76 -13.23 -18.92
CA LEU A 339 13.48 -13.42 -18.26
C LEU A 339 12.55 -12.22 -18.52
N ILE A 340 13.08 -11.00 -18.42
CA ILE A 340 12.34 -9.79 -18.78
C ILE A 340 11.96 -9.82 -20.27
N ALA A 341 12.90 -10.16 -21.16
CA ALA A 341 12.62 -10.25 -22.59
C ALA A 341 11.51 -11.27 -22.92
N GLN A 342 11.45 -12.39 -22.18
CA GLN A 342 10.38 -13.37 -22.30
C GLN A 342 9.02 -12.80 -21.89
N TYR A 343 8.95 -12.12 -20.74
CA TYR A 343 7.71 -11.56 -20.19
C TYR A 343 7.18 -10.33 -20.92
N PHE A 344 8.04 -9.60 -21.62
CA PHE A 344 7.68 -8.42 -22.40
C PHE A 344 7.77 -8.65 -23.93
N GLY A 345 7.88 -9.92 -24.35
CA GLY A 345 7.94 -10.33 -25.75
C GLY A 345 6.55 -10.41 -26.41
N ALA A 346 6.23 -11.55 -27.00
CA ALA A 346 5.01 -11.74 -27.79
C ALA A 346 3.71 -11.63 -26.97
N GLN A 347 3.73 -12.14 -25.74
CA GLN A 347 2.64 -12.00 -24.77
C GLN A 347 3.16 -11.11 -23.65
N SER A 348 2.73 -9.85 -23.66
CA SER A 348 3.26 -8.82 -22.79
C SER A 348 2.11 -8.14 -22.04
N PRO A 349 2.27 -7.87 -20.73
CA PRO A 349 1.27 -7.13 -19.98
C PRO A 349 1.14 -5.69 -20.50
N VAL A 350 2.16 -5.18 -21.20
CA VAL A 350 2.22 -3.84 -21.80
C VAL A 350 2.36 -3.92 -23.33
N ALA A 351 1.58 -4.80 -23.96
CA ALA A 351 1.58 -4.98 -25.40
C ALA A 351 1.55 -3.63 -26.16
N GLY A 352 2.43 -3.50 -27.16
CA GLY A 352 2.63 -2.27 -27.93
C GLY A 352 3.83 -1.42 -27.51
N VAL A 353 4.40 -1.65 -26.32
CA VAL A 353 5.69 -1.07 -25.93
C VAL A 353 6.84 -1.97 -26.41
N PRO A 354 7.82 -1.48 -27.17
CA PRO A 354 8.91 -2.31 -27.67
C PRO A 354 9.76 -2.92 -26.55
N VAL A 355 10.07 -4.22 -26.67
CA VAL A 355 10.84 -4.95 -25.63
C VAL A 355 12.25 -4.36 -25.45
N ASP A 356 12.90 -3.93 -26.54
CA ASP A 356 14.25 -3.35 -26.46
C ASP A 356 14.26 -2.03 -25.67
N ASP A 357 13.21 -1.21 -25.83
CA ASP A 357 13.03 0.02 -25.05
C ASP A 357 12.79 -0.28 -23.56
N ILE A 358 12.02 -1.35 -23.27
CA ILE A 358 11.83 -1.83 -21.90
C ILE A 358 13.16 -2.27 -21.29
N LEU A 359 13.90 -3.15 -21.97
CA LEU A 359 15.18 -3.66 -21.51
C LEU A 359 16.19 -2.53 -21.26
N ALA A 360 16.20 -1.52 -22.13
CA ALA A 360 17.05 -0.35 -21.98
C ALA A 360 16.76 0.43 -20.68
N LEU A 361 15.54 0.38 -20.13
CA LEU A 361 15.24 1.04 -18.86
C LEU A 361 15.91 0.36 -17.65
N GLY A 362 16.11 -0.96 -17.66
CA GLY A 362 16.73 -1.68 -16.55
C GLY A 362 18.20 -2.04 -16.73
N THR A 363 18.75 -1.90 -17.95
CA THR A 363 20.15 -2.28 -18.26
C THR A 363 21.15 -1.42 -17.49
N GLU A 364 22.16 -2.04 -16.87
CA GLU A 364 23.30 -1.34 -16.29
C GLU A 364 24.38 -1.06 -17.37
N ASP A 365 24.13 -0.09 -18.25
CA ASP A 365 24.97 0.27 -19.41
C ASP A 365 26.11 1.27 -19.10
N TYR A 366 26.52 1.33 -17.83
CA TYR A 366 27.59 2.20 -17.33
C TYR A 366 28.85 1.41 -16.94
N GLU A 367 29.96 2.11 -16.71
CA GLU A 367 31.22 1.46 -16.29
C GLU A 367 31.05 0.69 -14.98
N GLY A 368 31.34 -0.61 -15.00
CA GLY A 368 31.16 -1.50 -13.85
C GLY A 368 29.74 -2.06 -13.68
N GLY A 369 28.81 -1.69 -14.57
CA GLY A 369 27.48 -2.28 -14.65
C GLY A 369 27.48 -3.67 -15.30
N ASP A 370 26.42 -4.43 -15.02
CA ASP A 370 26.14 -5.74 -15.61
C ASP A 370 25.02 -5.64 -16.66
N ALA A 371 25.35 -5.86 -17.93
CA ALA A 371 24.40 -5.79 -19.03
C ALA A 371 23.49 -7.03 -19.13
N ASP A 372 23.82 -8.13 -18.43
CA ASP A 372 23.05 -9.37 -18.44
C ASP A 372 21.88 -9.35 -17.43
N VAL A 373 21.77 -8.29 -16.64
CA VAL A 373 20.70 -8.09 -15.66
C VAL A 373 19.81 -6.91 -15.99
N PHE A 374 18.58 -6.98 -15.48
CA PHE A 374 17.63 -5.89 -15.43
C PHE A 374 17.53 -5.40 -13.98
N ASN A 375 18.05 -4.21 -13.71
CA ASN A 375 18.07 -3.61 -12.38
C ASN A 375 16.86 -2.71 -12.17
N MET A 376 16.05 -3.05 -11.15
CA MET A 376 14.81 -2.31 -10.86
C MET A 376 15.05 -0.90 -10.34
N ALA A 377 16.15 -0.64 -9.64
CA ALA A 377 16.51 0.71 -9.20
C ALA A 377 16.94 1.58 -10.39
N VAL A 378 17.71 1.02 -11.34
CA VAL A 378 18.09 1.72 -12.58
C VAL A 378 16.85 2.12 -13.37
N MET A 379 15.89 1.20 -13.52
CA MET A 379 14.60 1.51 -14.13
C MET A 379 13.86 2.60 -13.34
N GLY A 380 13.84 2.53 -12.00
CA GLY A 380 13.26 3.57 -11.14
C GLY A 380 13.82 4.96 -11.42
N PHE A 381 15.15 5.11 -11.51
CA PHE A 381 15.78 6.39 -11.84
C PHE A 381 15.49 6.87 -13.27
N ARG A 382 15.44 5.95 -14.24
CA ARG A 382 15.11 6.28 -15.63
C ARG A 382 13.63 6.60 -15.85
N LEU A 383 12.74 6.11 -14.99
CA LEU A 383 11.30 6.40 -15.05
C LEU A 383 10.88 7.58 -14.16
N ALA A 384 11.75 8.09 -13.28
CA ALA A 384 11.43 9.16 -12.36
C ALA A 384 12.09 10.50 -12.72
N GLN A 385 11.34 11.59 -12.59
CA GLN A 385 11.87 12.95 -12.70
C GLN A 385 12.59 13.39 -11.41
N ARG A 386 12.14 12.89 -10.26
CA ARG A 386 12.77 13.16 -8.97
C ARG A 386 13.06 11.87 -8.23
N ALA A 387 14.24 11.82 -7.62
CA ALA A 387 14.64 10.72 -6.77
C ALA A 387 15.18 11.20 -5.43
N ASN A 388 15.00 10.39 -4.38
CA ASN A 388 15.54 10.69 -3.06
C ASN A 388 15.99 9.44 -2.32
N GLY A 389 17.03 9.61 -1.50
CA GLY A 389 17.31 8.73 -0.38
C GLY A 389 16.50 9.10 0.86
N VAL A 390 16.63 8.29 1.90
CA VAL A 390 15.82 8.34 3.14
C VAL A 390 16.48 9.03 4.34
N SER A 391 17.69 9.54 4.14
CA SER A 391 18.42 10.39 5.09
C SER A 391 19.49 11.18 4.33
N GLN A 392 20.06 12.21 4.95
CA GLN A 392 21.14 12.99 4.32
C GLN A 392 22.31 12.09 3.92
N LEU A 393 22.79 11.24 4.83
CA LEU A 393 23.88 10.29 4.55
C LEU A 393 23.48 9.28 3.48
N HIS A 394 22.25 8.77 3.51
CA HIS A 394 21.77 7.85 2.48
C HIS A 394 21.74 8.50 1.10
N GLY A 395 21.38 9.78 1.01
CA GLY A 395 21.45 10.54 -0.24
C GLY A 395 22.86 10.56 -0.81
N HIS A 396 23.88 10.78 0.03
CA HIS A 396 25.29 10.69 -0.40
C HIS A 396 25.67 9.29 -0.87
N VAL A 397 25.36 8.24 -0.10
CA VAL A 397 25.63 6.84 -0.48
C VAL A 397 24.94 6.46 -1.80
N SER A 398 23.70 6.93 -2.01
CA SER A 398 22.95 6.65 -3.23
C SER A 398 23.58 7.32 -4.45
N ARG A 399 24.03 8.58 -4.33
CA ARG A 399 24.75 9.28 -5.41
C ARG A 399 26.01 8.53 -5.80
N HIS A 400 26.80 8.07 -4.83
CA HIS A 400 27.99 7.28 -5.07
C HIS A 400 27.66 5.98 -5.82
N MET A 401 26.66 5.22 -5.34
CA MET A 401 26.30 3.92 -5.88
C MET A 401 25.76 3.98 -7.32
N PHE A 402 25.06 5.06 -7.68
CA PHE A 402 24.41 5.21 -8.97
C PHE A 402 25.05 6.29 -9.87
N ASN A 403 26.24 6.79 -9.52
CA ASN A 403 26.91 7.85 -10.30
C ASN A 403 27.11 7.46 -11.77
N GLY A 404 27.33 6.18 -12.06
CA GLY A 404 27.47 5.67 -13.42
C GLY A 404 26.29 5.98 -14.36
N LEU A 405 25.08 6.21 -13.82
CA LEU A 405 23.91 6.62 -14.63
C LEU A 405 24.00 8.09 -15.11
N TRP A 406 24.87 8.89 -14.51
CA TRP A 406 25.10 10.30 -14.84
C TRP A 406 26.60 10.58 -15.05
N PRO A 407 27.23 10.01 -16.09
CA PRO A 407 28.68 10.10 -16.30
C PRO A 407 29.19 11.52 -16.56
N ALA A 408 28.29 12.46 -16.90
CA ALA A 408 28.61 13.87 -17.11
C ALA A 408 28.51 14.72 -15.84
N PHE A 409 28.13 14.14 -14.70
CA PHE A 409 27.92 14.83 -13.43
C PHE A 409 28.95 14.38 -12.40
N ASP A 410 29.46 15.33 -11.62
CA ASP A 410 30.19 15.00 -10.40
C ASP A 410 29.23 14.28 -9.43
N GLU A 411 29.77 13.40 -8.58
CA GLU A 411 28.96 12.62 -7.62
C GLU A 411 28.03 13.51 -6.78
N ALA A 412 28.49 14.69 -6.37
CA ALA A 412 27.70 15.63 -5.58
C ALA A 412 26.51 16.26 -6.34
N GLU A 413 26.56 16.27 -7.68
CA GLU A 413 25.55 16.86 -8.56
C GLU A 413 24.56 15.84 -9.12
N VAL A 414 24.80 14.55 -8.89
CA VAL A 414 23.86 13.47 -9.23
C VAL A 414 22.48 13.81 -8.63
N PRO A 415 21.39 13.81 -9.43
CA PRO A 415 20.08 14.35 -9.05
C PRO A 415 19.26 13.43 -8.11
N ILE A 416 19.94 12.81 -7.15
CA ILE A 416 19.36 12.06 -6.05
C ILE A 416 19.42 12.96 -4.81
N THR A 417 18.27 13.33 -4.27
CA THR A 417 18.17 14.19 -3.08
C THR A 417 18.05 13.36 -1.80
N SER A 418 17.66 13.97 -0.68
CA SER A 418 17.36 13.25 0.56
C SER A 418 16.12 13.84 1.23
N ILE A 419 15.17 12.97 1.57
CA ILE A 419 14.05 13.29 2.45
C ILE A 419 14.23 12.38 3.67
N THR A 420 14.43 12.97 4.85
CA THR A 420 14.69 12.19 6.06
C THR A 420 13.39 11.55 6.54
N ASN A 421 13.39 10.24 6.76
CA ASN A 421 12.21 9.53 7.25
C ASN A 421 11.73 10.10 8.58
N GLY A 422 10.41 10.07 8.77
CA GLY A 422 9.73 10.33 10.03
C GLY A 422 8.86 9.14 10.44
N VAL A 423 8.23 9.26 11.61
CA VAL A 423 7.24 8.30 12.10
C VAL A 423 5.96 9.03 12.49
N HIS A 424 4.82 8.35 12.38
CA HIS A 424 3.52 8.92 12.69
C HIS A 424 3.32 9.07 14.21
N ALA A 425 3.46 10.28 14.74
CA ALA A 425 3.50 10.51 16.19
C ALA A 425 2.30 9.92 16.96
N PRO A 426 1.03 10.06 16.53
CA PRO A 426 -0.11 9.43 17.21
C PRO A 426 -0.06 7.90 17.28
N THR A 427 0.72 7.23 16.42
CA THR A 427 0.95 5.78 16.49
C THR A 427 2.04 5.42 17.49
N TRP A 428 3.12 6.19 17.54
CA TRP A 428 4.36 5.78 18.21
C TRP A 428 4.60 6.44 19.56
N VAL A 429 3.86 7.50 19.88
CA VAL A 429 3.92 8.16 21.19
C VAL A 429 2.77 7.63 22.05
N ALA A 430 3.12 7.14 23.25
CA ALA A 430 2.13 6.64 24.19
C ALA A 430 1.16 7.74 24.64
N ARG A 431 -0.12 7.38 24.82
CA ARG A 431 -1.19 8.31 25.23
C ARG A 431 -0.82 9.10 26.48
N GLU A 432 -0.20 8.46 27.46
CA GLU A 432 0.21 9.06 28.73
C GLU A 432 1.25 10.18 28.54
N VAL A 433 2.07 10.09 27.49
CA VAL A 433 3.06 11.11 27.13
C VAL A 433 2.37 12.33 26.54
N PHE A 434 1.35 12.15 25.68
CA PHE A 434 0.53 13.25 25.18
C PHE A 434 -0.21 13.93 26.33
N GLU A 435 -0.90 13.17 27.18
CA GLU A 435 -1.62 13.72 28.35
C GLU A 435 -0.70 14.48 29.31
N LEU A 436 0.55 14.01 29.47
CA LEU A 436 1.56 14.74 30.25
C LEU A 436 1.96 16.04 29.58
N ALA A 437 2.21 16.02 28.27
CA ALA A 437 2.58 17.22 27.52
C ALA A 437 1.47 18.29 27.55
N GLU A 438 0.21 17.88 27.37
CA GLU A 438 -0.97 18.76 27.47
C GLU A 438 -1.08 19.41 28.85
N LYS A 439 -0.88 18.65 29.94
CA LYS A 439 -0.84 19.18 31.30
C LYS A 439 0.22 20.26 31.50
N HIS A 440 1.27 20.25 30.68
CA HIS A 440 2.36 21.24 30.68
C HIS A 440 2.25 22.29 29.57
N GLY A 441 1.10 22.38 28.89
CA GLY A 441 0.79 23.44 27.93
C GLY A 441 1.20 23.16 26.48
N ALA A 442 1.53 21.92 26.14
CA ALA A 442 1.64 21.53 24.74
C ALA A 442 0.25 21.50 24.08
N ASP A 443 0.16 21.98 22.84
CA ASP A 443 -1.03 21.80 22.02
C ASP A 443 -1.00 20.40 21.40
N ALA A 444 -1.86 19.49 21.86
CA ALA A 444 -1.96 18.15 21.30
C ALA A 444 -2.49 18.15 19.86
N GLY A 445 -3.23 19.19 19.44
CA GLY A 445 -3.71 19.34 18.07
C GLY A 445 -2.58 19.62 17.08
N ALA A 446 -1.50 20.29 17.52
CA ALA A 446 -0.37 20.66 16.68
C ALA A 446 0.41 19.45 16.13
N PHE A 447 0.25 18.25 16.71
CA PHE A 447 0.94 17.04 16.24
C PHE A 447 0.29 16.39 15.00
N GLY A 448 -0.90 16.83 14.58
CA GLY A 448 -1.63 16.24 13.45
C GLY A 448 -2.20 17.23 12.42
N THR A 449 -2.03 18.55 12.60
CA THR A 449 -2.77 19.53 11.78
C THR A 449 -2.00 20.74 11.24
N ASP A 450 -0.76 20.98 11.65
CA ASP A 450 0.00 22.19 11.28
C ASP A 450 1.12 21.95 10.25
#